data_AF-A0A0A2AA15-F1
#
_entry.id   AF-A0A0A2AA15-F1
#
_cell.length_a   1.000
_cell.length_b   1.000
_cell.length_c   1.000
_cell.angle_alpha   90.00
_cell.angle_beta   90.00
_cell.angle_gamma   90.00
#
_symmetry.space_group_name_H-M   'P 1'
#
loop_
_entity.id
_entity.type
_entity.pdbx_description
1 polymer ?
#
loop_
_entity_poly.entity_id
_entity_poly.type
_entity_poly.pdbx_seq_one_letter_code
_entity_poly.pdbx_strand_id
1 'polypeptide(L)'
;MIRNNINGDFSIIKKISELKPGAFININWNKKKLMLPYSLRKDYISFTDKKWEWSYQLNKDGYPDINNPSLYELLPSGEIKAHFCQSEDKSSKL
;
A
#
# COMPACT_ATOMS: atom_id res chain seq x y z
N MET A 1 -0.90 1.74 7.36
CA MET A 1 -1.36 3.15 7.52
C MET A 1 -0.69 4.01 6.45
N ILE A 2 -1.45 4.82 5.71
CA ILE A 2 -0.95 5.69 4.62
C ILE A 2 -0.69 7.10 5.16
N ARG A 3 0.41 7.72 4.71
CA ARG A 3 0.87 9.05 5.13
C ARG A 3 1.25 9.90 3.92
N ASN A 4 0.91 11.19 3.96
CA ASN A 4 1.49 12.20 3.06
C ASN A 4 2.69 12.87 3.74
N ASN A 5 3.74 13.16 2.96
CA ASN A 5 4.77 14.12 3.36
C ASN A 5 4.31 15.54 2.97
N ILE A 6 4.18 16.43 3.95
CA ILE A 6 3.83 17.83 3.77
C ILE A 6 4.98 18.66 4.33
N ASN A 7 5.84 19.16 3.43
CA ASN A 7 6.95 20.07 3.77
C ASN A 7 7.89 19.54 4.89
N GLY A 8 8.12 18.22 4.93
CA GLY A 8 8.99 17.59 5.93
C GLY A 8 8.25 17.04 7.16
N ASP A 9 6.95 17.32 7.30
CA ASP A 9 6.09 16.72 8.33
C ASP A 9 5.15 15.65 7.73
N PHE A 10 4.64 14.75 8.56
CA PHE A 10 3.83 13.61 8.11
C PHE A 10 2.38 13.70 8.61
N SER A 11 1.43 13.59 7.68
CA SER A 11 0.00 13.54 7.99
C SER A 11 -0.62 12.22 7.56
N ILE A 12 -1.44 11.62 8.43
CA ILE A 12 -2.22 10.43 8.11
C ILE A 12 -3.40 10.87 7.24
N ILE A 13 -3.57 10.21 6.10
CA ILE A 13 -4.73 10.46 5.23
C ILE A 13 -5.78 9.37 5.41
N LYS A 14 -7.05 9.77 5.33
CA LYS A 14 -8.19 8.85 5.47
C LYS A 14 -8.85 8.58 4.12
N LYS A 15 -8.73 9.51 3.18
CA LYS A 15 -9.28 9.38 1.83
C LYS A 15 -8.17 9.36 0.81
N ILE A 16 -8.35 8.52 -0.20
CA ILE A 16 -7.37 8.41 -1.27
C ILE A 16 -7.35 9.64 -2.20
N SER A 17 -8.45 10.40 -2.27
CA SER A 17 -8.47 11.71 -2.93
C SER A 17 -7.52 12.73 -2.31
N GLU A 18 -7.07 12.51 -1.08
CA GLU A 18 -6.12 13.39 -0.37
C GLU A 18 -4.66 13.01 -0.65
N LEU A 19 -4.41 11.94 -1.41
CA LEU A 19 -3.09 11.40 -1.64
C LEU A 19 -2.26 12.35 -2.51
N LYS A 20 -1.05 12.69 -2.04
CA LYS A 20 -0.15 13.65 -2.70
C LYS A 20 1.11 12.96 -3.23
N PRO A 21 1.81 13.56 -4.22
CA PRO A 21 3.17 13.17 -4.54
C PRO A 21 4.05 13.16 -3.28
N GLY A 22 4.88 12.12 -3.11
CA GLY A 22 5.69 11.94 -1.91
C GLY A 22 4.99 11.24 -0.74
N ALA A 23 3.74 10.80 -0.90
CA ALA A 23 3.09 9.91 0.06
C ALA A 23 3.81 8.57 0.19
N PHE A 24 3.58 7.88 1.30
CA PHE A 24 4.08 6.52 1.54
C PHE A 24 3.13 5.76 2.47
N ILE A 25 3.25 4.44 2.47
CA ILE A 25 2.56 3.55 3.40
C ILE A 25 3.57 2.82 4.27
N ASN A 26 3.23 2.66 5.55
CA ASN A 26 3.91 1.71 6.42
C ASN A 26 3.03 0.49 6.65
N ILE A 27 3.60 -0.68 6.41
CA ILE A 27 2.99 -1.99 6.63
C ILE A 27 3.92 -2.88 7.45
N ASN A 28 3.33 -3.69 8.31
CA ASN A 28 4.02 -4.77 9.00
C ASN A 28 3.70 -6.07 8.23
N TRP A 29 4.70 -6.69 7.63
CA TRP A 29 4.55 -7.93 6.88
C TRP A 29 5.55 -8.98 7.38
N ASN A 30 5.08 -10.11 7.89
CA ASN A 30 5.92 -11.22 8.35
C ASN A 30 7.11 -10.75 9.22
N LYS A 31 6.84 -9.97 10.26
CA LYS A 31 7.82 -9.34 11.18
C LYS A 31 8.76 -8.31 10.53
N LYS A 32 8.60 -7.98 9.25
CA LYS A 32 9.30 -6.88 8.55
C LYS A 32 8.45 -5.62 8.60
N LYS A 33 9.10 -4.48 8.81
CA LYS A 33 8.47 -3.15 8.67
C LYS A 33 8.86 -2.61 7.31
N LEU A 34 7.89 -2.40 6.44
CA LEU A 34 8.11 -1.85 5.11
C LEU A 34 7.62 -0.40 5.07
N MET A 35 8.39 0.45 4.43
CA MET A 35 8.01 1.82 4.08
C MET A 35 8.01 1.93 2.56
N LEU A 36 6.83 1.97 1.96
CA LEU A 36 6.67 1.92 0.52
C LEU A 36 6.20 3.28 0.01
N PRO A 37 6.97 3.98 -0.84
CA PRO A 37 6.56 5.27 -1.39
C PRO A 37 5.47 5.08 -2.44
N TYR A 38 4.60 6.08 -2.57
CA TYR A 38 3.53 6.09 -3.54
C TYR A 38 4.09 6.09 -4.97
N SER A 39 3.45 5.29 -5.83
CA SER A 39 3.77 5.16 -7.24
C SER A 39 2.51 5.39 -8.07
N LEU A 40 2.65 6.26 -9.07
CA LEU A 40 1.57 6.63 -9.99
C LEU A 40 1.35 5.50 -11.01
N ARG A 41 0.16 4.90 -11.02
CA ARG A 41 -0.30 3.93 -12.03
C ARG A 41 -1.75 4.23 -12.43
N LYS A 42 -2.11 3.90 -13.67
CA LYS A 42 -3.38 4.34 -14.29
C LYS A 42 -4.64 3.71 -13.70
N ASP A 43 -4.55 2.55 -13.06
CA ASP A 43 -5.74 1.77 -12.64
C ASP A 43 -5.64 1.24 -11.19
N TYR A 44 -4.57 1.60 -10.48
CA TYR A 44 -4.27 1.11 -9.15
C TYR A 44 -3.68 2.21 -8.30
N ILE A 45 -3.92 2.13 -7.00
CA ILE A 45 -3.13 2.89 -6.03
C ILE A 45 -2.05 1.97 -5.53
N SER A 46 -0.83 2.25 -5.96
CA SER A 46 0.34 1.43 -5.67
C SER A 46 1.36 2.18 -4.83
N PHE A 47 2.02 1.43 -3.95
CA PHE A 47 3.16 1.87 -3.17
C PHE A 47 4.27 0.85 -3.37
N THR A 48 5.45 1.28 -3.81
CA THR A 48 6.52 0.34 -4.14
C THR A 48 7.92 0.93 -3.97
N ASP A 49 8.84 0.12 -3.46
CA ASP A 49 10.29 0.39 -3.45
C ASP A 49 11.01 -0.38 -4.58
N LYS A 50 10.26 -0.88 -5.59
CA LYS A 50 10.66 -1.79 -6.68
C LYS A 50 10.91 -3.25 -6.27
N LYS A 51 11.18 -3.53 -4.99
CA LYS A 51 11.27 -4.90 -4.48
C LYS A 51 9.91 -5.39 -3.98
N TRP A 52 9.19 -4.52 -3.29
CA TRP A 52 7.88 -4.77 -2.74
C TRP A 52 6.87 -3.87 -3.40
N GLU A 53 5.69 -4.39 -3.70
CA GLU A 53 4.57 -3.62 -4.21
C GLU A 53 3.34 -3.91 -3.37
N TRP A 54 2.81 -2.87 -2.73
CA TRP A 54 1.53 -2.88 -2.05
C TRP A 54 0.52 -2.10 -2.89
N SER A 55 -0.61 -2.71 -3.23
CA SER A 55 -1.56 -2.09 -4.13
C SER A 55 -3.01 -2.32 -3.74
N TYR A 56 -3.85 -1.35 -4.07
CA TYR A 56 -5.30 -1.40 -3.97
C TYR A 56 -5.89 -1.32 -5.37
N GLN A 57 -6.79 -2.25 -5.70
CA GLN A 57 -7.56 -2.17 -6.94
C GLN A 57 -8.61 -1.07 -6.82
N LEU A 58 -8.81 -0.32 -7.91
CA LEU A 58 -9.89 0.63 -8.00
C LEU A 58 -11.17 -0.09 -8.46
N ASN A 59 -12.29 0.23 -7.84
CA ASN A 59 -13.61 -0.19 -8.31
C ASN A 59 -14.05 0.66 -9.52
N LYS A 60 -15.23 0.35 -10.08
CA LYS A 60 -15.78 1.06 -11.25
C LYS A 60 -15.99 2.56 -11.03
N ASP A 61 -16.15 2.97 -9.77
CA ASP A 61 -16.35 4.35 -9.36
C ASP A 61 -15.03 5.07 -9.03
N GLY A 62 -13.88 4.41 -9.26
CA GLY A 62 -12.55 4.95 -9.00
C GLY A 62 -12.14 4.94 -7.53
N TYR A 63 -12.89 4.25 -6.66
CA TYR A 63 -12.55 4.10 -5.26
C TYR A 63 -11.71 2.84 -5.00
N PRO A 64 -10.68 2.91 -4.14
CA PRO A 64 -9.86 1.78 -3.75
C PRO A 64 -10.64 0.75 -2.90
N ASP A 65 -10.46 -0.54 -3.18
CA ASP A 65 -10.83 -1.59 -2.22
C ASP A 65 -9.76 -1.69 -1.12
N ILE A 66 -9.92 -0.87 -0.08
CA ILE A 66 -8.98 -0.82 1.05
C ILE A 66 -8.94 -2.13 1.87
N ASN A 67 -9.98 -2.97 1.76
CA ASN A 67 -10.13 -4.19 2.56
C ASN A 67 -9.42 -5.38 1.93
N ASN A 68 -9.06 -5.29 0.65
CA ASN A 68 -8.43 -6.37 -0.10
C ASN A 68 -7.14 -5.89 -0.80
N PRO A 69 -6.12 -5.48 -0.02
CA PRO A 69 -4.84 -5.11 -0.59
C PRO A 69 -4.11 -6.32 -1.17
N SER A 70 -3.33 -6.09 -2.21
CA SER A 70 -2.38 -7.07 -2.76
C SER A 70 -0.95 -6.68 -2.40
N LEU A 71 -0.17 -7.65 -1.92
CA LEU A 71 1.27 -7.50 -1.69
C LEU A 71 2.06 -8.43 -2.62
N TYR A 72 3.02 -7.87 -3.33
CA TYR A 72 3.93 -8.59 -4.20
C TYR A 72 5.38 -8.37 -3.79
N GLU A 73 6.21 -9.39 -3.98
CA GLU A 73 7.67 -9.35 -3.81
C GLU A 73 8.35 -9.76 -5.12
N LEU A 74 9.26 -8.93 -5.61
CA LEU A 74 10.17 -9.25 -6.70
C LEU A 74 11.39 -10.00 -6.13
N LEU A 75 11.53 -11.27 -6.50
CA LEU A 75 12.64 -12.11 -6.09
C LEU A 75 13.90 -11.79 -6.89
N PRO A 76 15.11 -12.13 -6.39
CA PRO A 76 16.36 -11.97 -7.16
C PRO A 76 16.37 -12.73 -8.50
N SER A 77 15.54 -13.77 -8.64
CA SER A 77 15.32 -14.50 -9.89
C SER A 77 14.54 -13.70 -10.94
N GLY A 78 13.92 -12.58 -10.56
CA GLY A 78 12.99 -11.82 -11.40
C GLY A 78 11.54 -12.29 -11.30
N GLU A 79 11.26 -13.38 -10.57
CA GLU A 79 9.90 -13.86 -10.33
C GLU A 79 9.14 -12.95 -9.38
N ILE A 80 7.85 -12.75 -9.66
CA ILE A 80 6.93 -12.00 -8.77
C ILE A 80 6.19 -12.99 -7.89
N LYS A 81 6.35 -12.87 -6.58
CA LYS A 81 5.67 -13.66 -5.57
C LYS A 81 4.51 -12.88 -4.97
N ALA A 82 3.30 -13.41 -5.11
CA ALA A 82 2.11 -12.86 -4.46
C ALA A 82 2.02 -13.32 -2.99
N HIS A 83 1.65 -12.40 -2.11
CA HIS A 83 1.46 -12.63 -0.68
C HIS A 83 0.01 -12.28 -0.32
N PHE A 84 -0.72 -13.23 0.28
CA PHE A 84 -2.09 -12.98 0.73
C PHE A 84 -2.09 -12.12 1.99
N CYS A 85 -2.74 -10.97 1.92
CA CYS A 85 -2.85 -10.03 3.05
C CYS A 85 -4.22 -10.17 3.72
N GLN A 86 -4.21 -10.26 5.05
CA GLN A 86 -5.40 -9.99 5.86
C GLN A 86 -5.12 -8.73 6.67
N SER A 87 -6.00 -7.72 6.57
CA SER A 87 -5.92 -6.53 7.40
C SER A 87 -6.13 -6.91 8.87
N GLU A 88 -5.28 -6.42 9.77
CA GLU A 88 -5.33 -6.73 11.22
C GLU A 88 -6.68 -6.38 11.88
N ASP A 89 -7.52 -5.54 11.27
CA ASP A 89 -8.87 -5.19 11.77
C ASP A 89 -9.84 -6.37 11.93
N LYS A 90 -9.53 -7.56 11.39
CA LYS A 90 -10.32 -8.79 11.62
C LYS A 90 -9.83 -9.68 12.76
N SER A 91 -8.64 -9.43 13.33
CA SER A 91 -8.09 -10.31 14.37
C SER A 91 -8.56 -9.98 15.79
N SER A 92 -9.29 -8.87 15.99
CA SER A 92 -9.80 -8.44 17.30
C SER A 92 -11.22 -8.90 17.60
N LYS A 93 -11.76 -9.85 16.81
CA LYS A 93 -13.03 -10.54 17.07
C LYS A 93 -12.86 -12.04 16.86
N LEU A 94 -12.09 -12.69 17.73
CA LEU A 94 -12.15 -14.12 18.00
C LEU A 94 -11.72 -14.36 19.45
#